data_AF-A0A7C3R9H3-F1
#
_entry.id   AF-A0A7C3R9H3-F1
#
_cell.length_a   1.000
_cell.length_b   1.000
_cell.length_c   1.000
_cell.angle_alpha   90.00
_cell.angle_beta   90.00
_cell.angle_gamma   90.00
#
_symmetry.space_group_name_H-M   'P 1'
#
loop_
_entity.id
_entity.type
_entity.pdbx_description
1 polymer ?
#
loop_
_entity_poly.entity_id
_entity_poly.type
_entity_poly.pdbx_seq_one_letter_code
_entity_poly.pdbx_strand_id
1 'polypeptide(L)'
;RWSDNFGVNAGWTSQNQYPRMLADMNGDRKADIVGFNDTGVLVSLSTGSSFGAALVWSQEFGANTASWSTQNQYPRAVADLNGDRKADIAGFGSDGVYVSLTLSLLAGSSKPGITELLDEETLFSEEATLSILPDETVPDAGFTAWRGEYFANSALAGEPVLVREDQGVSFDWGEEAPDPSLPTDAFSVRWTCVLPFEEGSYIIHLLADDGARLFLDGQLVIDQWVGREATELAVPIQLAGGEHTLVLEYFEDHGNALVDLWWEQAEPMQEEIRSGFSGNPPPPPMPAQ
;
A
#
# COMPACT_ATOMS: atom_id res chain seq x y z
N ARG A 1 7.81 13.13 28.93
CA ARG A 1 7.97 11.66 28.84
C ARG A 1 6.89 11.14 27.89
N TRP A 2 7.24 10.36 26.87
CA TRP A 2 6.31 9.96 25.80
C TRP A 2 5.67 8.58 26.03
N SER A 3 6.30 7.72 26.84
CA SER A 3 5.77 6.41 27.23
C SER A 3 6.31 5.99 28.59
N ASP A 4 5.50 5.20 29.29
CA ASP A 4 5.89 4.49 30.51
C ASP A 4 6.21 3.01 30.24
N ASN A 5 5.89 2.53 29.03
CA ASN A 5 6.13 1.17 28.55
C ASN A 5 7.58 1.04 28.01
N PHE A 6 8.07 -0.20 27.88
CA PHE A 6 9.42 -0.52 27.35
C PHE A 6 10.63 -0.06 28.21
N GLY A 7 10.38 0.54 29.38
CA GLY A 7 11.42 0.91 30.34
C GLY A 7 11.84 -0.22 31.27
N VAL A 8 12.96 -0.04 31.97
CA VAL A 8 13.51 -1.02 32.94
C VAL A 8 12.50 -1.38 34.03
N ASN A 9 11.79 -0.39 34.57
CA ASN A 9 10.75 -0.61 35.60
C ASN A 9 9.49 -1.30 35.05
N ALA A 10 9.32 -1.37 33.73
CA ALA A 10 8.25 -2.10 33.05
C ALA A 10 8.70 -3.51 32.62
N GLY A 11 9.84 -4.00 33.14
CA GLY A 11 10.35 -5.35 32.87
C GLY A 11 11.40 -5.45 31.77
N TRP A 12 11.68 -4.36 31.05
CA TRP A 12 12.63 -4.34 29.92
C TRP A 12 14.06 -4.07 30.41
N THR A 13 14.58 -5.00 31.21
CA THR A 13 15.80 -4.81 32.02
C THR A 13 17.10 -5.02 31.25
N SER A 14 17.07 -5.65 30.07
CA SER A 14 18.25 -6.03 29.31
C SER A 14 18.00 -5.89 27.82
N GLN A 15 18.86 -5.16 27.10
CA GLN A 15 18.76 -5.09 25.64
C GLN A 15 19.18 -6.41 24.96
N ASN A 16 19.98 -7.23 25.65
CA ASN A 16 20.36 -8.54 25.14
C ASN A 16 19.19 -9.53 25.25
N GLN A 17 18.49 -9.56 26.38
CA GLN A 17 17.37 -10.49 26.57
C GLN A 17 16.05 -9.95 26.00
N TYR A 18 15.81 -8.65 26.17
CA TYR A 18 14.58 -7.95 25.79
C TYR A 18 14.92 -6.73 24.91
N PRO A 19 15.34 -6.95 23.67
CA PRO A 19 15.74 -5.86 22.79
C PRO A 19 14.53 -4.97 22.49
N ARG A 20 14.85 -3.70 22.28
CA ARG A 20 13.92 -2.69 21.77
C ARG A 20 14.55 -2.02 20.57
N MET A 21 13.77 -1.85 19.52
CA MET A 21 14.15 -1.24 18.26
C MET A 21 13.12 -0.18 17.88
N LEU A 22 13.47 0.61 16.87
CA LEU A 22 12.62 1.65 16.34
C LEU A 22 12.50 1.47 14.84
N ALA A 23 11.27 1.40 14.33
CA ALA A 23 10.99 1.34 12.90
C ALA A 23 9.54 1.74 12.62
N ASP A 24 9.25 2.24 11.42
CA ASP A 24 7.88 2.56 10.99
C ASP A 24 7.16 1.26 10.62
N MET A 25 6.38 0.71 11.54
CA MET A 25 5.74 -0.59 11.36
C MET A 25 4.40 -0.47 10.64
N ASN A 26 3.74 0.68 10.70
CA ASN A 26 2.42 0.87 10.11
C ASN A 26 2.45 1.64 8.77
N GLY A 27 3.60 2.16 8.36
CA GLY A 27 3.79 2.91 7.12
C GLY A 27 3.34 4.37 7.22
N ASP A 28 3.20 4.92 8.44
CA ASP A 28 2.76 6.30 8.67
C ASP A 28 3.90 7.33 8.64
N ARG A 29 5.11 6.86 8.30
CA ARG A 29 6.38 7.60 8.24
C ARG A 29 6.89 8.05 9.60
N LYS A 30 6.44 7.42 10.70
CA LYS A 30 6.92 7.67 12.05
C LYS A 30 7.49 6.39 12.63
N ALA A 31 8.66 6.49 13.25
CA ALA A 31 9.25 5.34 13.92
C ALA A 31 8.42 4.96 15.16
N ASP A 32 7.98 3.70 15.20
CA ASP A 32 7.29 3.04 16.30
C ASP A 32 8.28 2.36 17.24
N ILE A 33 7.83 1.97 18.44
CA ILE A 33 8.63 1.10 19.31
C ILE A 33 8.29 -0.35 18.99
N VAL A 34 9.31 -1.14 18.70
CA VAL A 34 9.23 -2.60 18.57
C VAL A 34 10.04 -3.21 19.71
N GLY A 35 9.42 -4.00 20.56
CA GLY A 35 10.10 -4.69 21.65
C GLY A 35 9.85 -6.18 21.59
N PHE A 36 10.90 -6.95 21.85
CA PHE A 36 10.83 -8.41 21.92
C PHE A 36 10.97 -8.82 23.38
N ASN A 37 9.98 -9.54 23.92
CA ASN A 37 10.02 -10.02 25.30
C ASN A 37 9.87 -11.54 25.36
N ASP A 38 9.64 -12.06 26.56
CA ASP A 38 9.41 -13.49 26.78
C ASP A 38 8.24 -14.06 25.96
N THR A 39 7.23 -13.24 25.67
CA THR A 39 5.96 -13.65 25.04
C THR A 39 5.89 -13.36 23.54
N GLY A 40 6.89 -12.67 22.96
CA GLY A 40 6.94 -12.35 21.53
C GLY A 40 7.21 -10.88 21.23
N VAL A 41 6.58 -10.37 20.17
CA VAL A 41 6.76 -9.01 19.66
C VAL A 41 5.65 -8.09 20.15
N LEU A 42 6.03 -7.03 20.85
CA LEU A 42 5.15 -5.94 21.25
C LEU A 42 5.49 -4.69 20.44
N VAL A 43 4.47 -4.08 19.83
CA VAL A 43 4.62 -2.82 19.09
C VAL A 43 3.77 -1.74 19.75
N SER A 44 4.32 -0.53 19.80
CA SER A 44 3.64 0.65 20.28
C SER A 44 3.76 1.76 19.24
N LEU A 45 2.64 2.05 18.58
CA LEU A 45 2.58 3.00 17.48
C LEU A 45 2.86 4.43 17.96
N SER A 46 3.64 5.16 17.17
CA SER A 46 3.97 6.56 17.37
C SER A 46 2.85 7.46 16.87
N THR A 47 2.51 8.49 17.64
CA THR A 47 1.67 9.59 17.14
C THR A 47 2.52 10.73 16.60
N GLY A 48 3.85 10.65 16.74
CA GLY A 48 4.80 11.75 16.54
C GLY A 48 4.90 12.73 17.71
N SER A 49 4.13 12.52 18.78
CA SER A 49 4.18 13.33 20.01
C SER A 49 3.98 12.50 21.30
N SER A 50 3.56 11.25 21.16
CA SER A 50 3.37 10.24 22.19
C SER A 50 3.43 8.84 21.57
N PHE A 51 3.34 7.81 22.39
CA PHE A 51 3.12 6.44 21.93
C PHE A 51 1.75 5.92 22.38
N GLY A 52 1.13 5.08 21.55
CA GLY A 52 -0.08 4.34 21.88
C GLY A 52 0.14 3.26 22.96
N ALA A 53 -0.84 2.38 23.10
CA ALA A 53 -0.67 1.20 23.95
C ALA A 53 0.34 0.24 23.31
N ALA A 54 1.15 -0.43 24.14
CA ALA A 54 1.97 -1.54 23.70
C ALA A 54 1.08 -2.76 23.47
N LEU A 55 0.98 -3.23 22.23
CA LEU A 55 0.16 -4.38 21.85
C LEU A 55 1.04 -5.52 21.36
N VAL A 56 0.71 -6.75 21.73
CA VAL A 56 1.37 -7.96 21.20
C VAL A 56 0.95 -8.15 19.75
N TRP A 57 1.85 -7.95 18.80
CA TRP A 57 1.60 -8.14 17.36
C TRP A 57 1.91 -9.57 16.89
N SER A 58 2.77 -10.29 17.63
CA SER A 58 2.95 -11.73 17.46
C SER A 58 3.56 -12.37 18.70
N GLN A 59 3.38 -13.69 18.78
CA GLN A 59 3.96 -14.53 19.81
C GLN A 59 5.35 -15.08 19.42
N GLU A 60 5.76 -14.87 18.17
CA GLU A 60 7.06 -15.26 17.61
C GLU A 60 8.20 -14.35 18.09
N PHE A 61 9.44 -14.77 17.84
CA PHE A 61 10.67 -14.07 18.21
C PHE A 61 10.83 -13.77 19.71
N GLY A 62 9.97 -14.38 20.54
CA GLY A 62 9.99 -14.27 21.99
C GLY A 62 11.05 -15.16 22.62
N ALA A 63 11.64 -14.70 23.72
CA ALA A 63 12.73 -15.40 24.40
C ALA A 63 12.32 -16.81 24.87
N ASN A 64 11.04 -17.02 25.21
CA ASN A 64 10.51 -18.31 25.64
C ASN A 64 9.68 -19.04 24.57
N THR A 65 9.19 -18.36 23.52
CA THR A 65 8.25 -18.95 22.56
C THR A 65 8.93 -19.63 21.35
N ALA A 66 10.17 -19.30 21.01
CA ALA A 66 10.89 -19.96 19.91
C ALA A 66 12.41 -19.97 20.14
N SER A 67 12.83 -20.05 21.42
CA SER A 67 14.24 -20.11 21.85
C SER A 67 15.11 -18.90 21.48
N TRP A 68 14.52 -17.74 21.16
CA TRP A 68 15.19 -16.45 20.87
C TRP A 68 15.80 -15.78 22.11
N SER A 69 16.51 -16.56 22.92
CA SER A 69 16.88 -16.24 24.31
C SER A 69 17.75 -14.98 24.48
N THR A 70 18.56 -14.61 23.48
CA THR A 70 19.42 -13.43 23.54
C THR A 70 19.65 -12.80 22.16
N GLN A 71 19.85 -11.49 22.11
CA GLN A 71 20.17 -10.72 20.90
C GLN A 71 21.57 -11.06 20.37
N ASN A 72 22.50 -11.44 21.24
CA ASN A 72 23.87 -11.79 20.84
C ASN A 72 23.94 -13.11 20.09
N GLN A 73 23.14 -14.09 20.51
CA GLN A 73 23.13 -15.42 19.91
C GLN A 73 22.06 -15.55 18.83
N TYR A 74 20.90 -14.92 19.06
CA TYR A 74 19.76 -14.91 18.15
C TYR A 74 19.34 -13.46 17.86
N PRO A 75 20.11 -12.72 17.06
CA PRO A 75 19.77 -11.34 16.71
C PRO A 75 18.37 -11.23 16.12
N ARG A 76 17.63 -10.20 16.54
CA ARG A 76 16.48 -9.68 15.78
C ARG A 76 16.89 -8.37 15.12
N ALA A 77 16.31 -8.05 13.99
CA ALA A 77 16.42 -6.76 13.32
C ALA A 77 15.05 -6.35 12.82
N VAL A 78 14.87 -5.03 12.69
CA VAL A 78 13.70 -4.43 12.05
C VAL A 78 14.18 -3.61 10.87
N ALA A 79 13.60 -3.86 9.70
CA ALA A 79 13.89 -3.16 8.46
C ALA A 79 12.76 -3.44 7.47
N ASP A 80 12.54 -2.56 6.52
CA ASP A 80 11.70 -2.87 5.36
C ASP A 80 12.42 -3.93 4.51
N LEU A 81 11.93 -5.18 4.53
CA LEU A 81 12.56 -6.32 3.86
C LEU A 81 11.87 -6.65 2.54
N ASN A 82 10.63 -6.20 2.34
CA ASN A 82 9.82 -6.49 1.17
C ASN A 82 9.53 -5.25 0.27
N GLY A 83 9.99 -4.07 0.68
CA GLY A 83 9.85 -2.82 -0.06
C GLY A 83 8.47 -2.15 0.06
N ASP A 84 7.62 -2.58 0.99
CA ASP A 84 6.25 -2.07 1.15
C ASP A 84 6.17 -0.76 1.97
N ARG A 85 7.33 -0.19 2.32
CA ARG A 85 7.51 1.01 3.15
C ARG A 85 7.06 0.85 4.59
N LYS A 86 6.88 -0.39 5.05
CA LYS A 86 6.73 -0.74 6.45
C LYS A 86 7.92 -1.58 6.85
N ALA A 87 8.26 -1.50 8.13
CA ALA A 87 9.30 -2.33 8.66
C ALA A 87 8.78 -3.74 8.95
N ASP A 88 9.56 -4.72 8.55
CA ASP A 88 9.42 -6.13 8.84
C ASP A 88 10.38 -6.56 9.95
N ILE A 89 10.27 -7.81 10.38
CA ILE A 89 11.15 -8.41 11.38
C ILE A 89 11.97 -9.51 10.74
N ALA A 90 13.29 -9.44 10.90
CA ALA A 90 14.20 -10.55 10.64
C ALA A 90 14.78 -11.07 11.96
N GLY A 91 14.68 -12.37 12.21
CA GLY A 91 15.39 -13.07 13.27
C GLY A 91 16.43 -14.02 12.69
N PHE A 92 17.63 -14.01 13.26
CA PHE A 92 18.72 -14.91 12.88
C PHE A 92 18.78 -16.09 13.88
N GLY A 93 18.16 -17.20 13.50
CA GLY A 93 18.03 -18.41 14.31
C GLY A 93 19.25 -19.33 14.21
N SER A 94 19.16 -20.52 14.82
CA SER A 94 20.23 -21.53 14.79
C SER A 94 20.48 -22.15 13.42
N ASP A 95 19.46 -22.17 12.59
CA ASP A 95 19.29 -22.96 11.38
C ASP A 95 18.90 -22.11 10.18
N GLY A 96 18.65 -20.81 10.38
CA GLY A 96 18.34 -19.92 9.28
C GLY A 96 18.01 -18.49 9.70
N VAL A 97 17.57 -17.72 8.71
CA VAL A 97 17.01 -16.39 8.90
C VAL A 97 15.50 -16.50 8.73
N TYR A 98 14.77 -16.05 9.73
CA TYR A 98 13.33 -16.07 9.82
C TYR A 98 12.81 -14.68 9.58
N VAL A 99 11.89 -14.51 8.64
CA VAL A 99 11.28 -13.21 8.31
C VAL A 99 9.81 -13.25 8.66
N SER A 100 9.32 -12.17 9.27
CA SER A 100 7.90 -11.97 9.51
C SER A 100 7.51 -10.60 8.97
N LEU A 101 6.65 -10.62 7.95
CA LEU A 101 6.23 -9.44 7.22
C LEU A 101 5.13 -8.70 7.97
N THR A 102 5.20 -7.37 7.97
CA THR A 102 4.19 -6.54 8.59
C THR A 102 3.06 -6.26 7.61
N LEU A 103 1.90 -6.86 7.81
CA LEU A 103 0.78 -6.72 6.88
C LEU A 103 0.09 -5.36 6.96
N SER A 104 -0.41 -4.89 5.82
CA SER A 104 -1.37 -3.79 5.80
C SER A 104 -2.70 -4.23 6.38
N LEU A 105 -3.15 -3.50 7.39
CA LEU A 105 -4.47 -3.70 7.95
C LEU A 105 -5.51 -3.19 6.94
N LEU A 106 -6.35 -4.07 6.41
CA LEU A 106 -7.62 -3.66 5.82
C LEU A 106 -8.39 -2.84 6.87
N ALA A 107 -8.87 -1.66 6.47
CA ALA A 107 -9.60 -0.75 7.36
C ALA A 107 -10.77 -1.51 8.04
N GLY A 108 -10.66 -1.72 9.37
CA GLY A 108 -11.70 -2.40 10.16
C GLY A 108 -11.18 -3.34 11.24
N SER A 109 -9.94 -3.81 11.15
CA SER A 109 -9.31 -4.57 12.25
C SER A 109 -8.67 -3.61 13.25
N SER A 110 -8.69 -3.90 14.55
CA SER A 110 -8.10 -3.03 15.58
C SER A 110 -6.68 -3.46 15.99
N LYS A 111 -6.08 -4.40 15.25
CA LYS A 111 -4.82 -5.03 15.64
C LYS A 111 -3.99 -5.48 14.43
N PRO A 112 -2.81 -4.90 14.20
CA PRO A 112 -1.83 -5.44 13.25
C PRO A 112 -1.28 -6.77 13.76
N GLY A 113 -1.10 -7.73 12.85
CA GLY A 113 -0.49 -9.02 13.11
C GLY A 113 0.68 -9.24 12.17
N ILE A 114 1.70 -9.94 12.65
CA ILE A 114 2.78 -10.49 11.81
C ILE A 114 2.56 -12.00 11.66
N THR A 115 2.78 -12.56 10.48
CA THR A 115 2.45 -13.97 10.16
C THR A 115 3.42 -14.94 10.85
N GLU A 116 2.90 -16.10 11.29
CA GLU A 116 3.59 -17.22 11.95
C GLU A 116 4.81 -17.71 11.16
N LEU A 117 5.87 -18.07 11.89
CA LEU A 117 7.03 -18.78 11.36
C LEU A 117 6.58 -20.18 10.93
N LEU A 118 6.65 -20.47 9.63
CA LEU A 118 6.39 -21.81 9.13
C LEU A 118 7.63 -22.68 9.40
N ASP A 119 7.49 -23.63 10.33
CA ASP A 119 8.53 -24.61 10.63
C ASP A 119 8.79 -25.51 9.41
N GLU A 120 10.08 -25.75 9.14
CA GLU A 120 10.63 -26.45 7.96
C GLU A 120 10.13 -27.91 7.75
N GLU A 121 9.28 -28.45 8.63
CA GLU A 121 8.81 -29.84 8.58
C GLU A 121 7.46 -30.01 7.87
N THR A 122 6.71 -28.94 7.60
CA THR A 122 5.48 -28.97 6.77
C THR A 122 5.71 -28.78 5.27
N LEU A 123 6.96 -28.62 4.85
CA LEU A 123 7.35 -28.30 3.46
C LEU A 123 7.33 -29.50 2.49
N PHE A 124 7.05 -30.72 2.94
CA PHE A 124 7.10 -31.90 2.08
C PHE A 124 5.97 -32.91 2.32
N SER A 125 4.72 -32.53 2.07
CA SER A 125 3.77 -33.42 1.38
C SER A 125 2.51 -32.69 0.90
N GLU A 126 2.49 -32.48 -0.42
CA GLU A 126 1.34 -32.30 -1.32
C GLU A 126 0.67 -30.90 -1.37
N GLU A 127 0.70 -30.32 -2.59
CA GLU A 127 0.04 -29.09 -3.08
C GLU A 127 0.71 -27.72 -2.82
N ALA A 128 1.98 -27.57 -3.23
CA ALA A 128 2.48 -26.31 -3.80
C ALA A 128 3.75 -26.59 -4.59
N THR A 129 3.63 -26.92 -5.88
CA THR A 129 4.78 -26.89 -6.77
C THR A 129 5.18 -25.45 -7.03
N LEU A 130 6.03 -24.99 -6.13
CA LEU A 130 7.03 -23.95 -6.23
C LEU A 130 7.61 -23.80 -7.65
N SER A 131 7.46 -22.60 -8.22
CA SER A 131 8.43 -22.06 -9.19
C SER A 131 9.25 -20.99 -8.46
N ILE A 132 10.44 -21.36 -7.99
CA ILE A 132 11.45 -20.43 -7.46
C ILE A 132 11.99 -19.59 -8.63
N LEU A 133 11.70 -18.28 -8.58
CA LEU A 133 12.51 -17.07 -8.83
C LEU A 133 13.54 -17.03 -10.00
N PRO A 134 13.70 -15.86 -10.67
CA PRO A 134 13.75 -14.54 -10.02
C PRO A 134 12.90 -13.43 -10.64
N ASP A 135 12.54 -12.42 -9.84
CA ASP A 135 12.86 -11.05 -10.24
C ASP A 135 13.00 -10.08 -9.04
N GLU A 136 14.24 -9.79 -8.66
CA GLU A 136 14.59 -8.43 -8.22
C GLU A 136 14.61 -7.56 -9.48
N THR A 137 13.47 -6.98 -9.86
CA THR A 137 13.48 -5.71 -10.57
C THR A 137 12.14 -4.98 -10.35
N VAL A 138 12.21 -3.72 -9.93
CA VAL A 138 11.79 -2.72 -10.90
C VAL A 138 13.08 -2.22 -11.56
N PRO A 139 13.04 -1.97 -12.87
CA PRO A 139 11.89 -2.15 -13.73
C PRO A 139 11.90 -3.59 -14.20
N ASP A 140 10.75 -4.24 -14.37
CA ASP A 140 10.74 -5.41 -15.26
C ASP A 140 11.64 -5.05 -16.47
N ALA A 141 12.77 -5.72 -16.62
CA ALA A 141 13.87 -5.25 -17.48
C ALA A 141 13.53 -5.45 -18.97
N GLY A 142 12.24 -5.42 -19.30
CA GLY A 142 11.65 -5.39 -20.63
C GLY A 142 10.40 -4.50 -20.76
N PHE A 143 9.76 -4.01 -19.68
CA PHE A 143 8.58 -3.15 -19.81
C PHE A 143 8.93 -1.65 -19.72
N THR A 144 8.71 -0.95 -20.81
CA THR A 144 8.88 0.52 -20.94
C THR A 144 7.58 1.28 -20.73
N ALA A 145 6.47 0.56 -20.50
CA ALA A 145 5.13 1.09 -20.35
C ALA A 145 4.38 0.43 -19.18
N TRP A 146 3.10 0.10 -19.33
CA TRP A 146 2.28 -0.51 -18.28
C TRP A 146 2.40 -2.02 -18.29
N ARG A 147 2.68 -2.62 -17.13
CA ARG A 147 2.53 -4.06 -16.92
C ARG A 147 1.07 -4.34 -16.56
N GLY A 148 0.33 -4.95 -17.48
CA GLY A 148 -1.07 -5.34 -17.30
C GLY A 148 -1.21 -6.79 -16.88
N GLU A 149 -1.82 -7.01 -15.70
CA GLU A 149 -2.15 -8.32 -15.15
C GLU A 149 -3.66 -8.55 -15.25
N TYR A 150 -4.08 -9.54 -16.03
CA TYR A 150 -5.48 -9.81 -16.33
C TYR A 150 -5.96 -11.07 -15.61
N PHE A 151 -7.09 -10.98 -14.94
CA PHE A 151 -7.65 -12.04 -14.09
C PHE A 151 -9.02 -12.48 -14.61
N ALA A 152 -9.25 -13.79 -14.67
CA ALA A 152 -10.54 -14.38 -15.07
C ALA A 152 -11.56 -14.38 -13.91
N ASN A 153 -11.62 -13.28 -13.16
CA ASN A 153 -12.61 -12.97 -12.13
C ASN A 153 -12.61 -11.46 -11.89
N SER A 154 -13.70 -10.89 -11.38
CA SER A 154 -13.81 -9.46 -11.06
C SER A 154 -13.14 -9.03 -9.74
N ALA A 155 -12.53 -9.97 -9.00
CA ALA A 155 -12.02 -9.73 -7.66
C ALA A 155 -10.49 -9.55 -7.58
N LEU A 156 -9.78 -9.51 -8.72
CA LEU A 156 -8.31 -9.50 -8.78
C LEU A 156 -7.68 -10.64 -7.96
N ALA A 157 -8.35 -11.79 -7.93
CA ALA A 157 -7.99 -12.90 -7.07
C ALA A 157 -7.22 -14.00 -7.83
N GLY A 158 -6.28 -14.63 -7.14
CA GLY A 158 -5.45 -15.70 -7.70
C GLY A 158 -4.38 -15.19 -8.67
N GLU A 159 -3.86 -16.10 -9.49
CA GLU A 159 -2.87 -15.76 -10.50
C GLU A 159 -3.52 -15.11 -11.73
N PRO A 160 -2.89 -14.10 -12.35
CA PRO A 160 -3.35 -13.56 -13.62
C PRO A 160 -3.28 -14.63 -14.71
N VAL A 161 -4.32 -14.73 -15.52
CA VAL A 161 -4.36 -15.64 -16.67
C VAL A 161 -3.55 -15.11 -17.86
N LEU A 162 -3.33 -13.79 -17.89
CA LEU A 162 -2.52 -13.11 -18.89
C LEU A 162 -1.74 -11.96 -18.23
N VAL A 163 -0.47 -11.86 -18.56
CA VAL A 163 0.38 -10.70 -18.23
C VAL A 163 0.98 -10.18 -19.52
N ARG A 164 0.85 -8.88 -19.80
CA ARG A 164 1.41 -8.25 -21.01
C ARG A 164 1.84 -6.80 -20.79
N GLU A 165 2.59 -6.27 -21.75
CA GLU A 165 2.86 -4.83 -21.86
C GLU A 165 1.70 -4.12 -22.56
N ASP A 166 1.21 -3.06 -21.95
CA ASP A 166 0.28 -2.12 -22.57
C ASP A 166 0.94 -0.74 -22.65
N GLN A 167 0.87 -0.09 -23.82
CA GLN A 167 1.52 1.22 -24.03
C GLN A 167 0.83 2.38 -23.29
N GLY A 168 -0.38 2.14 -22.81
CA GLY A 168 -1.23 3.05 -22.06
C GLY A 168 -2.47 2.29 -21.60
N VAL A 169 -3.25 2.91 -20.72
CA VAL A 169 -4.57 2.38 -20.36
C VAL A 169 -5.62 3.19 -21.12
N SER A 170 -5.98 2.67 -22.30
CA SER A 170 -7.03 3.22 -23.16
C SER A 170 -7.64 2.07 -23.95
N PHE A 171 -8.69 1.48 -23.38
CA PHE A 171 -9.31 0.25 -23.86
C PHE A 171 -10.83 0.41 -23.92
N ASP A 172 -11.40 0.03 -25.05
CA ASP A 172 -12.83 -0.11 -25.27
C ASP A 172 -13.04 -1.50 -25.89
N TRP A 173 -13.46 -2.46 -25.07
CA TRP A 173 -13.69 -3.83 -25.50
C TRP A 173 -15.17 -4.05 -25.87
N GLY A 174 -16.07 -3.10 -25.59
CA GLY A 174 -17.51 -3.31 -25.72
C GLY A 174 -17.93 -4.58 -24.96
N GLU A 175 -18.72 -5.45 -25.59
CA GLU A 175 -19.16 -6.72 -24.99
C GLU A 175 -18.17 -7.89 -25.19
N GLU A 176 -16.95 -7.63 -25.64
CA GLU A 176 -15.94 -8.66 -25.92
C GLU A 176 -14.87 -8.76 -24.82
N ALA A 177 -14.14 -9.89 -24.80
CA ALA A 177 -13.05 -10.09 -23.86
C ALA A 177 -11.75 -9.39 -24.30
N PRO A 178 -10.87 -8.98 -23.36
CA PRO A 178 -9.56 -8.40 -23.69
C PRO A 178 -8.60 -9.35 -24.43
N ASP A 179 -8.83 -10.65 -24.29
CA ASP A 179 -8.10 -11.76 -24.90
C ASP A 179 -8.96 -13.03 -24.87
N PRO A 180 -8.84 -13.97 -25.83
CA PRO A 180 -9.61 -15.22 -25.83
C PRO A 180 -9.41 -16.13 -24.60
N SER A 181 -8.36 -15.91 -23.80
CA SER A 181 -8.12 -16.61 -22.54
C SER A 181 -8.93 -16.08 -21.35
N LEU A 182 -9.59 -14.92 -21.52
CA LEU A 182 -10.43 -14.28 -20.52
C LEU A 182 -11.93 -14.49 -20.84
N PRO A 183 -12.79 -14.47 -19.82
CA PRO A 183 -14.23 -14.39 -20.04
C PRO A 183 -14.62 -13.01 -20.59
N THR A 184 -15.77 -12.93 -21.26
CA THR A 184 -16.35 -11.65 -21.76
C THR A 184 -16.85 -10.77 -20.62
N ASP A 185 -17.40 -11.39 -19.58
CA ASP A 185 -17.89 -10.74 -18.36
C ASP A 185 -17.07 -11.22 -17.16
N ALA A 186 -17.19 -10.53 -16.01
CA ALA A 186 -16.57 -10.94 -14.75
C ALA A 186 -15.05 -11.14 -14.83
N PHE A 187 -14.33 -10.17 -15.40
CA PHE A 187 -12.87 -10.14 -15.40
C PHE A 187 -12.35 -8.90 -14.67
N SER A 188 -11.06 -8.87 -14.36
CA SER A 188 -10.42 -7.69 -13.79
C SER A 188 -9.00 -7.54 -14.27
N VAL A 189 -8.47 -6.32 -14.17
CA VAL A 189 -7.12 -6.00 -14.62
C VAL A 189 -6.44 -5.09 -13.62
N ARG A 190 -5.16 -5.36 -13.35
CA ARG A 190 -4.26 -4.46 -12.63
C ARG A 190 -3.16 -3.99 -13.57
N TRP A 191 -3.08 -2.70 -13.81
CA TRP A 191 -1.95 -2.09 -14.50
C TRP A 191 -1.02 -1.41 -13.50
N THR A 192 0.27 -1.67 -13.64
CA THR A 192 1.32 -1.00 -12.86
C THR A 192 2.33 -0.34 -13.78
N CYS A 193 2.67 0.92 -13.52
CA CYS A 193 3.80 1.59 -14.17
C CYS A 193 4.51 2.55 -13.21
N VAL A 194 5.71 2.96 -13.59
CA VAL A 194 6.45 4.06 -12.94
C VAL A 194 6.69 5.13 -13.98
N LEU A 195 6.23 6.36 -13.71
CA LEU A 195 6.34 7.48 -14.63
C LEU A 195 6.94 8.70 -13.94
N PRO A 196 7.78 9.49 -14.64
CA PRO A 196 8.27 10.76 -14.14
C PRO A 196 7.19 11.85 -14.28
N PHE A 197 7.02 12.65 -13.24
CA PHE A 197 6.21 13.86 -13.25
C PHE A 197 7.06 15.08 -12.87
N GLU A 198 6.67 16.23 -13.39
CA GLU A 198 7.17 17.52 -12.91
C GLU A 198 6.40 17.91 -11.64
N GLU A 199 7.02 18.69 -10.76
CA GLU A 199 6.31 19.23 -9.60
C GLU A 199 5.17 20.14 -10.07
N GLY A 200 3.95 19.87 -9.62
CA GLY A 200 2.81 20.65 -10.06
C GLY A 200 1.45 20.09 -9.69
N SER A 201 0.43 20.87 -10.01
CA SER A 201 -0.96 20.44 -9.94
C SER A 201 -1.32 19.70 -11.22
N TYR A 202 -2.05 18.60 -11.09
CA TYR A 202 -2.56 17.80 -12.20
C TYR A 202 -4.03 17.50 -12.00
N ILE A 203 -4.77 17.28 -13.08
CA ILE A 203 -6.10 16.69 -13.05
C ILE A 203 -5.96 15.29 -13.65
N ILE A 204 -6.23 14.26 -12.85
CA ILE A 204 -6.32 12.89 -13.32
C ILE A 204 -7.76 12.64 -13.76
N HIS A 205 -7.91 12.10 -14.97
CA HIS A 205 -9.18 11.64 -15.50
C HIS A 205 -9.19 10.11 -15.59
N LEU A 206 -10.28 9.51 -15.12
CA LEU A 206 -10.52 8.07 -15.23
C LEU A 206 -11.95 7.86 -15.70
N LEU A 207 -12.10 7.22 -16.86
CA LEU A 207 -13.37 6.73 -17.37
C LEU A 207 -13.37 5.21 -17.20
N ALA A 208 -14.41 4.66 -16.59
CA ALA A 208 -14.56 3.21 -16.43
C ALA A 208 -16.02 2.76 -16.52
N ASP A 209 -16.22 1.63 -17.18
CA ASP A 209 -17.40 0.75 -17.19
C ASP A 209 -16.86 -0.67 -17.05
N ASP A 210 -16.99 -1.39 -15.94
CA ASP A 210 -17.66 -1.03 -14.68
C ASP A 210 -16.78 -0.17 -13.72
N GLY A 211 -16.07 -0.84 -12.82
CA GLY A 211 -15.50 -0.22 -11.62
C GLY A 211 -13.99 -0.10 -11.71
N ALA A 212 -13.45 1.02 -11.22
CA ALA A 212 -12.01 1.24 -11.22
C ALA A 212 -11.55 2.03 -10.00
N ARG A 213 -10.29 1.83 -9.62
CA ARG A 213 -9.62 2.60 -8.58
C ARG A 213 -8.16 2.81 -8.92
N LEU A 214 -7.65 3.99 -8.59
CA LEU A 214 -6.29 4.40 -8.89
C LEU A 214 -5.53 4.65 -7.60
N PHE A 215 -4.31 4.10 -7.55
CA PHE A 215 -3.32 4.38 -6.53
C PHE A 215 -2.15 5.14 -7.12
N LEU A 216 -1.65 6.11 -6.37
CA LEU A 216 -0.47 6.91 -6.68
C LEU A 216 0.48 6.83 -5.49
N ASP A 217 1.68 6.28 -5.70
CA ASP A 217 2.65 5.98 -4.64
C ASP A 217 2.09 5.15 -3.47
N GLY A 218 1.12 4.28 -3.78
CA GLY A 218 0.39 3.47 -2.81
C GLY A 218 -0.79 4.18 -2.12
N GLN A 219 -1.05 5.45 -2.43
CA GLN A 219 -2.21 6.18 -1.91
C GLN A 219 -3.40 6.07 -2.86
N LEU A 220 -4.56 5.69 -2.33
CA LEU A 220 -5.81 5.65 -3.09
C LEU A 220 -6.28 7.06 -3.43
N VAL A 221 -6.26 7.42 -4.72
CA VAL A 221 -6.64 8.75 -5.22
C VAL A 221 -8.02 8.77 -5.88
N ILE A 222 -8.42 7.66 -6.50
CA ILE A 222 -9.76 7.45 -7.06
C ILE A 222 -10.28 6.10 -6.53
N ASP A 223 -11.50 6.09 -5.99
CA ASP A 223 -12.17 4.88 -5.51
C ASP A 223 -13.59 4.80 -6.07
N GLN A 224 -13.72 4.17 -7.25
CA GLN A 224 -14.98 3.83 -7.87
C GLN A 224 -15.09 2.30 -8.01
N TRP A 225 -14.81 1.57 -6.93
CA TRP A 225 -14.86 0.11 -6.94
C TRP A 225 -16.29 -0.44 -6.79
N VAL A 226 -17.15 -0.11 -7.74
CA VAL A 226 -18.57 -0.48 -7.75
C VAL A 226 -19.08 -0.60 -9.18
N GLY A 227 -19.88 -1.64 -9.46
CA GLY A 227 -20.46 -1.88 -10.78
C GLY A 227 -21.44 -0.77 -11.19
N ARG A 228 -21.26 -0.24 -12.39
CA ARG A 228 -22.06 0.83 -13.00
C ARG A 228 -21.64 1.04 -14.46
N GLU A 229 -22.54 1.62 -15.22
CA GLU A 229 -22.26 2.13 -16.57
C GLU A 229 -21.12 3.17 -16.57
N ALA A 230 -20.51 3.34 -17.75
CA ALA A 230 -19.43 4.26 -18.06
C ALA A 230 -19.52 5.59 -17.31
N THR A 231 -18.60 5.80 -16.37
CA THR A 231 -18.54 6.99 -15.53
C THR A 231 -17.14 7.61 -15.58
N GLU A 232 -17.07 8.88 -15.95
CA GLU A 232 -15.83 9.68 -15.90
C GLU A 232 -15.69 10.37 -14.54
N LEU A 233 -14.51 10.28 -13.94
CA LEU A 233 -14.08 11.06 -12.80
C LEU A 233 -12.89 11.93 -13.19
N ALA A 234 -12.88 13.17 -12.69
CA ALA A 234 -11.76 14.09 -12.78
C ALA A 234 -11.34 14.52 -11.37
N VAL A 235 -10.12 14.19 -10.96
CA VAL A 235 -9.61 14.44 -9.60
C VAL A 235 -8.36 15.31 -9.66
N PRO A 236 -8.39 16.52 -9.05
CA PRO A 236 -7.19 17.34 -8.93
C PRO A 236 -6.25 16.75 -7.88
N ILE A 237 -4.97 16.65 -8.21
CA ILE A 237 -3.90 16.18 -7.33
C ILE A 237 -2.72 17.14 -7.35
N GLN A 238 -1.91 17.08 -6.29
CA GLN A 238 -0.63 17.74 -6.22
C GLN A 238 0.47 16.68 -6.27
N LEU A 239 1.40 16.80 -7.21
CA LEU A 239 2.55 15.93 -7.34
C LEU A 239 3.84 16.65 -7.01
N ALA A 240 4.74 15.93 -6.34
CA ALA A 240 6.14 16.32 -6.27
C ALA A 240 6.80 16.03 -7.63
N GLY A 241 7.96 16.65 -7.89
CA GLY A 241 8.75 16.26 -9.05
C GLY A 241 9.46 14.94 -8.80
N GLY A 242 9.50 14.05 -9.80
CA GLY A 242 10.21 12.77 -9.73
C GLY A 242 9.40 11.59 -10.25
N GLU A 243 9.88 10.39 -9.95
CA GLU A 243 9.20 9.14 -10.31
C GLU A 243 8.04 8.86 -9.35
N HIS A 244 6.90 8.52 -9.93
CA HIS A 244 5.70 8.11 -9.21
C HIS A 244 5.24 6.73 -9.67
N THR A 245 4.83 5.89 -8.72
CA THR A 245 4.23 4.59 -9.03
C THR A 245 2.73 4.74 -9.19
N LEU A 246 2.21 4.32 -10.35
CA LEU A 246 0.78 4.30 -10.62
C LEU A 246 0.31 2.85 -10.64
N VAL A 247 -0.77 2.57 -9.90
CA VAL A 247 -1.47 1.28 -9.97
C VAL A 247 -2.93 1.56 -10.26
N LEU A 248 -3.38 1.18 -11.45
CA LEU A 248 -4.80 1.21 -11.81
C LEU A 248 -5.35 -0.20 -11.67
N GLU A 249 -6.44 -0.32 -10.92
CA GLU A 249 -7.22 -1.54 -10.83
C GLU A 249 -8.58 -1.28 -11.47
N TYR A 250 -9.06 -2.25 -12.23
CA TYR A 250 -10.32 -2.24 -12.95
C TYR A 250 -11.00 -3.60 -12.84
N PHE A 251 -12.32 -3.62 -12.78
CA PHE A 251 -13.10 -4.84 -13.01
C PHE A 251 -14.26 -4.56 -13.94
N GLU A 252 -14.61 -5.61 -14.68
CA GLU A 252 -15.86 -5.73 -15.39
C GLU A 252 -16.74 -6.76 -14.69
N ASP A 253 -18.00 -6.42 -14.42
CA ASP A 253 -19.01 -7.37 -13.93
C ASP A 253 -19.78 -7.96 -15.10
N HIS A 254 -20.41 -7.12 -15.92
CA HIS A 254 -21.16 -7.55 -17.10
C HIS A 254 -21.36 -6.45 -18.17
N GLY A 255 -21.46 -6.84 -19.43
CA GLY A 255 -21.86 -5.94 -20.50
C GLY A 255 -20.68 -5.21 -21.13
N ASN A 256 -20.69 -3.88 -21.12
CA ASN A 256 -19.69 -3.10 -21.85
C ASN A 256 -18.46 -2.84 -20.98
N ALA A 257 -17.33 -3.39 -21.39
CA ALA A 257 -16.05 -3.16 -20.75
C ALA A 257 -15.29 -2.00 -21.39
N LEU A 258 -15.06 -0.94 -20.62
CA LEU A 258 -14.34 0.26 -21.05
C LEU A 258 -13.49 0.83 -19.91
N VAL A 259 -12.26 1.21 -20.22
CA VAL A 259 -11.38 1.93 -19.29
C VAL A 259 -10.41 2.86 -20.00
N ASP A 260 -10.33 4.11 -19.56
CA ASP A 260 -9.43 5.12 -20.11
C ASP A 260 -8.86 5.99 -18.98
N LEU A 261 -7.53 6.12 -18.92
CA LEU A 261 -6.80 6.90 -17.91
C LEU A 261 -5.91 7.92 -18.60
N TRP A 262 -6.11 9.20 -18.27
CA TRP A 262 -5.27 10.29 -18.74
C TRP A 262 -5.12 11.39 -17.69
N TRP A 263 -4.23 12.34 -17.92
CA TRP A 263 -4.07 13.49 -17.04
C TRP A 263 -3.60 14.72 -17.80
N GLU A 264 -3.90 15.89 -17.23
CA GLU A 264 -3.38 17.17 -17.70
C GLU A 264 -2.74 17.95 -16.55
N GLN A 265 -1.69 18.71 -16.86
CA GLN A 265 -1.12 19.63 -15.89
C GLN A 265 -2.08 20.81 -15.71
N ALA A 266 -2.50 21.07 -14.49
CA ALA A 266 -3.31 22.22 -14.15
C ALA A 266 -2.40 23.42 -13.86
N GLU A 267 -2.84 24.61 -14.28
CA GLU A 267 -2.22 25.84 -13.83
C GLU A 267 -2.22 25.88 -12.30
N PRO A 268 -1.12 26.35 -11.66
CA PRO A 268 -1.09 26.47 -10.21
C PRO A 268 -2.32 27.26 -9.79
N MET A 269 -3.09 26.70 -8.87
CA MET A 269 -4.22 27.40 -8.26
C MET A 269 -3.66 28.73 -7.74
N GLN A 270 -3.91 29.84 -8.45
CA GLN A 270 -3.69 31.15 -7.88
C GLN A 270 -4.69 31.22 -6.74
N GLU A 271 -4.20 30.97 -5.54
CA GLU A 271 -4.88 31.34 -4.32
C GLU A 271 -5.18 32.83 -4.49
N GLU A 272 -6.41 33.17 -4.89
CA GLU A 272 -6.87 34.54 -4.87
C GLU A 272 -6.65 35.00 -3.44
N ILE A 273 -5.58 35.76 -3.25
CA ILE A 273 -5.27 36.45 -2.02
C ILE A 273 -6.54 37.23 -1.70
N ARG A 274 -7.36 36.73 -0.78
CA ARG A 274 -8.43 37.52 -0.16
C ARG A 274 -7.79 38.56 0.76
N SER A 275 -7.00 39.45 0.18
CA SER A 275 -6.68 40.76 0.71
C SER A 275 -7.57 41.76 0.00
N GLY A 276 -8.68 42.14 0.63
CA GLY A 276 -9.40 43.35 0.22
C GLY A 276 -10.91 43.24 0.15
N PHE A 277 -11.58 43.08 1.29
CA PHE A 277 -12.90 43.70 1.50
C PHE A 277 -12.90 44.48 2.82
N SER A 278 -12.18 45.61 2.81
CA SER A 278 -12.55 46.78 3.61
C SER A 278 -12.98 47.87 2.63
N GLY A 279 -14.19 47.74 2.10
CA GLY A 279 -14.86 48.80 1.35
C GLY A 279 -16.34 48.67 1.67
N ASN A 280 -16.89 49.66 2.38
CA ASN A 280 -18.33 49.73 2.65
C ASN A 280 -19.12 49.56 1.34
N PRO A 281 -20.28 48.86 1.37
CA PRO A 281 -21.13 48.78 0.21
C PRO A 281 -21.58 50.19 -0.23
N PRO A 282 -21.66 50.46 -1.55
CA PRO A 282 -22.18 51.73 -2.04
C PRO A 282 -23.65 51.91 -1.61
N PRO A 283 -24.09 53.14 -1.29
CA PRO A 283 -25.48 53.38 -0.89
C PRO A 283 -26.45 53.03 -2.04
N PRO A 284 -27.66 52.53 -1.73
CA PRO A 284 -28.63 52.16 -2.75
C PRO A 284 -29.05 53.37 -3.58
N PRO A 285 -29.31 53.20 -4.90
CA PRO A 285 -29.79 54.27 -5.75
C PRO A 285 -31.19 54.74 -5.31
N MET A 286 -31.40 56.05 -5.27
CA MET A 286 -32.71 56.66 -5.00
C MET A 286 -33.73 56.32 -6.10
N PRO A 287 -35.03 56.19 -5.76
CA PRO A 287 -36.07 55.91 -6.75
C PRO A 287 -36.29 57.11 -7.68
N ALA A 288 -36.32 56.85 -8.98
CA ALA A 288 -36.71 57.85 -9.99
C ALA A 288 -38.22 58.07 -9.96
N GLN A 289 -38.62 59.34 -10.14
CA GLN A 289 -39.99 59.78 -10.39
C GLN A 289 -40.50 59.35 -11.77
#